data_AF-A0A918W6X1-F1
#
_entry.id   AF-A0A918W6X1-F1
#
_cell.length_a   1.000
_cell.length_b   1.000
_cell.length_c   1.000
_cell.angle_alpha   90.00
_cell.angle_beta   90.00
_cell.angle_gamma   90.00
#
_symmetry.space_group_name_H-M   'P 1'
#
loop_
_entity.id
_entity.type
_entity.pdbx_description
1 polymer ?
#
loop_
_entity_poly.entity_id
_entity_poly.type
_entity_poly.pdbx_seq_one_letter_code
_entity_poly.pdbx_strand_id
1 'polypeptide(L)'
;MTDNLTLTDMDIDTILSVGHVVLEEWGPDDEVVTHPPILRQFGSVLLEALEQRFASGDKRAVLTAVRICAANNDLLPQWAAEAFVKAYESVRLHKVASWDDAFGRPHPKGTHLASMRKRRELRGRVFTAVNAASRDGRPIDAGLFEDVGEQLGIGKTLASELFYETRNSMPFSLRVPPKRKK
;
A
#
# COMPACT_ATOMS: atom_id res chain seq x y z
N MET A 1 -19.99 -18.20 -16.41
CA MET A 1 -18.52 -18.12 -16.56
C MET A 1 -18.03 -17.10 -15.56
N THR A 2 -17.60 -17.57 -14.40
CA THR A 2 -17.02 -16.74 -13.35
C THR A 2 -15.54 -16.62 -13.65
N ASP A 3 -15.14 -15.47 -14.19
CA ASP A 3 -13.73 -15.12 -14.30
C ASP A 3 -13.14 -14.97 -12.90
N ASN A 4 -12.44 -16.01 -12.44
CA ASN A 4 -11.58 -15.94 -11.28
C ASN A 4 -10.36 -15.08 -11.65
N LEU A 5 -10.45 -13.76 -11.47
CA LEU A 5 -9.30 -12.88 -11.59
C LEU A 5 -8.37 -13.06 -10.37
N THR A 6 -7.13 -13.42 -10.65
CA THR A 6 -6.03 -13.59 -9.69
C THR A 6 -5.53 -12.23 -9.20
N LEU A 7 -5.07 -12.18 -7.94
CA LEU A 7 -4.47 -10.98 -7.30
C LEU A 7 -3.19 -10.44 -8.00
N THR A 8 -2.76 -11.07 -9.10
CA THR A 8 -1.64 -10.64 -9.96
C THR A 8 -1.84 -9.25 -10.56
N ASP A 9 -3.08 -8.77 -10.63
CA ASP A 9 -3.41 -7.46 -11.23
C ASP A 9 -3.41 -6.31 -10.20
N MET A 10 -3.19 -6.62 -8.92
CA MET A 10 -3.02 -5.61 -7.88
C MET A 10 -1.58 -5.11 -7.85
N ASP A 11 -1.40 -3.79 -7.99
CA ASP A 11 -0.11 -3.17 -7.72
C ASP A 11 0.33 -3.46 -6.28
N ILE A 12 1.52 -4.02 -6.11
CA ILE A 12 2.08 -4.36 -4.79
C ILE A 12 2.11 -3.13 -3.88
N ASP A 13 2.42 -1.96 -4.44
CA ASP A 13 2.49 -0.71 -3.66
C ASP A 13 1.10 -0.31 -3.12
N THR A 14 0.04 -0.73 -3.82
CA THR A 14 -1.33 -0.60 -3.35
C THR A 14 -1.68 -1.58 -2.23
N ILE A 15 -1.29 -2.85 -2.34
CA ILE A 15 -1.55 -3.84 -1.27
C ILE A 15 -0.86 -3.39 0.03
N LEU A 16 0.38 -2.90 -0.09
CA LEU A 16 1.14 -2.35 1.03
C LEU A 16 0.52 -1.07 1.60
N SER A 17 -0.10 -0.25 0.75
CA SER A 17 -0.76 1.00 1.15
C SER A 17 -2.09 0.75 1.86
N VAL A 18 -2.93 -0.16 1.36
CA VAL A 18 -4.20 -0.55 2.00
C VAL A 18 -3.96 -1.24 3.34
N GLY A 19 -2.90 -2.06 3.44
CA GLY A 19 -2.48 -2.65 4.72
C GLY A 19 -2.07 -1.60 5.78
N HIS A 20 -1.72 -0.38 5.38
CA HIS A 20 -1.35 0.70 6.31
C HIS A 20 -2.52 1.57 6.77
N VAL A 21 -3.58 1.73 5.96
CA VAL A 21 -4.81 2.44 6.38
C VAL A 21 -5.43 1.76 7.61
N VAL A 22 -5.25 0.45 7.75
CA VAL A 22 -5.69 -0.31 8.93
C VAL A 22 -4.76 -0.11 10.14
N LEU A 23 -3.52 0.33 9.96
CA LEU A 23 -2.54 0.51 11.04
C LEU A 23 -2.61 1.88 11.74
N GLU A 24 -3.19 2.92 11.12
CA GLU A 24 -3.26 4.27 11.70
C GLU A 24 -4.46 4.50 12.64
N GLU A 25 -5.41 3.56 12.75
CA GLU A 25 -6.59 3.68 13.64
C GLU A 25 -6.40 3.02 15.03
N TRP A 26 -5.24 2.44 15.34
CA TRP A 26 -5.08 1.57 16.53
C TRP A 26 -4.20 2.24 17.60
N GLY A 27 -4.77 2.36 18.80
CA GLY A 27 -4.28 3.16 19.93
C GLY A 27 -3.01 2.63 20.62
N PRO A 28 -2.53 3.38 21.64
CA PRO A 28 -1.17 3.28 22.16
C PRO A 28 -1.09 2.35 23.37
N ASP A 29 -1.26 1.04 23.21
CA ASP A 29 -0.96 0.11 24.33
C ASP A 29 -0.41 -1.24 23.82
N ASP A 30 0.54 -1.77 24.58
CA ASP A 30 1.46 -2.91 24.39
C ASP A 30 0.86 -4.30 24.03
N GLU A 31 -0.03 -4.40 23.03
CA GLU A 31 -0.43 -5.71 22.47
C GLU A 31 0.39 -6.07 21.23
N VAL A 32 0.91 -7.31 21.22
CA VAL A 32 1.61 -7.96 20.11
C VAL A 32 0.94 -7.59 18.79
N VAL A 33 1.67 -6.94 17.89
CA VAL A 33 1.18 -6.47 16.59
C VAL A 33 0.64 -7.65 15.77
N THR A 34 -0.64 -7.97 15.94
CA THR A 34 -1.36 -8.88 15.05
C THR A 34 -1.69 -8.10 13.79
N HIS A 35 -0.86 -8.28 12.77
CA HIS A 35 -1.04 -7.64 11.47
C HIS A 35 -2.41 -7.98 10.86
N PRO A 36 -2.99 -7.09 10.03
CA PRO A 36 -4.28 -7.31 9.40
C PRO A 36 -4.32 -8.68 8.69
N PRO A 37 -5.42 -9.45 8.79
CA PRO A 37 -5.53 -10.80 8.23
C PRO A 37 -5.14 -10.92 6.76
N ILE A 38 -5.29 -9.84 6.00
CA ILE A 38 -4.94 -9.75 4.57
C ILE A 38 -3.45 -10.03 4.33
N LEU A 39 -2.52 -9.52 5.14
CA LEU A 39 -1.09 -9.76 4.89
C LEU A 39 -0.71 -11.22 5.14
N ARG A 40 -1.37 -11.88 6.11
CA ARG A 40 -1.16 -13.29 6.40
C ARG A 40 -1.77 -14.20 5.34
N GLN A 41 -2.96 -13.87 4.84
CA GLN A 41 -3.67 -14.71 3.87
C GLN A 41 -3.06 -14.67 2.45
N PHE A 42 -2.35 -13.59 2.09
CA PHE A 42 -1.79 -13.40 0.75
C PHE A 42 -0.27 -13.37 0.70
N GLY A 43 0.41 -13.76 1.77
CA GLY A 43 1.87 -13.73 1.88
C GLY A 43 2.58 -14.43 0.72
N SER A 44 2.15 -15.64 0.34
CA SER A 44 2.79 -16.42 -0.73
C SER A 44 2.69 -15.74 -2.11
N VAL A 45 1.49 -15.30 -2.50
CA VAL A 45 1.26 -14.64 -3.80
C VAL A 45 2.06 -13.33 -3.90
N LEU A 46 2.13 -12.57 -2.81
CA LEU A 46 2.94 -11.36 -2.74
C LEU A 46 4.44 -11.66 -2.89
N LEU A 47 4.93 -12.72 -2.25
CA LEU A 47 6.34 -13.09 -2.32
C LEU A 47 6.73 -13.57 -3.72
N GLU A 48 5.85 -14.28 -4.44
CA GLU A 48 6.07 -14.66 -5.85
C GLU A 48 6.18 -13.44 -6.76
N ALA A 49 5.29 -12.46 -6.61
CA ALA A 49 5.36 -11.22 -7.41
C ALA A 49 6.62 -10.40 -7.09
N LEU A 50 7.07 -10.42 -5.83
CA LEU A 50 8.32 -9.77 -5.41
C LEU A 50 9.55 -10.49 -5.97
N GLU A 51 9.53 -11.82 -6.05
CA GLU A 51 10.59 -12.59 -6.70
C GLU A 51 10.73 -12.22 -8.17
N GLN A 52 9.62 -12.09 -8.90
CA GLN A 52 9.63 -11.64 -10.29
C GLN A 52 10.19 -10.22 -10.45
N ARG A 53 9.80 -9.27 -9.57
CA ARG A 53 10.37 -7.92 -9.55
C ARG A 53 11.87 -7.92 -9.26
N PHE A 54 12.30 -8.77 -8.34
CA PHE A 54 13.72 -8.94 -8.04
C PHE A 54 14.47 -9.50 -9.26
N ALA A 55 13.92 -10.51 -9.93
CA ALA A 55 14.49 -11.09 -11.15
C ALA A 55 14.58 -10.07 -12.30
N SER A 56 13.65 -9.11 -12.37
CA SER A 56 13.71 -7.99 -13.32
C SER A 56 14.66 -6.85 -12.91
N GLY A 57 15.38 -6.99 -11.79
CA GLY A 57 16.38 -6.03 -11.31
C GLY A 57 15.90 -5.03 -10.25
N ASP A 58 14.67 -5.13 -9.75
CA ASP A 58 14.18 -4.27 -8.67
C ASP A 58 14.69 -4.77 -7.31
N LYS A 59 15.86 -4.30 -6.90
CA LYS A 59 16.51 -4.65 -5.63
C LYS A 59 15.66 -4.32 -4.38
N ARG A 60 14.68 -3.41 -4.50
CA ARG A 60 13.81 -3.01 -3.39
C ARG A 60 12.85 -4.13 -2.97
N ALA A 61 12.57 -5.05 -3.90
CA ALA A 61 11.69 -6.19 -3.64
C ALA A 61 12.18 -7.06 -2.46
N VAL A 62 13.50 -7.10 -2.23
CA VAL A 62 14.11 -7.83 -1.11
C VAL A 62 13.65 -7.27 0.24
N LEU A 63 13.74 -5.95 0.44
CA LEU A 63 13.31 -5.32 1.71
C LEU A 63 11.81 -5.45 1.92
N THR A 64 11.03 -5.39 0.83
CA THR A 64 9.58 -5.63 0.90
C THR A 64 9.26 -7.06 1.33
N ALA A 65 9.96 -8.06 0.80
CA ALA A 65 9.80 -9.46 1.18
C ALA A 65 10.17 -9.68 2.66
N VAL A 66 11.31 -9.13 3.10
CA VAL A 66 11.73 -9.16 4.52
C VAL A 66 10.66 -8.56 5.43
N ARG A 67 10.11 -7.39 5.06
CA ARG A 67 9.04 -6.73 5.82
C ARG A 67 7.78 -7.60 5.92
N ILE A 68 7.35 -8.23 4.82
CA ILE A 68 6.15 -9.08 4.79
C ILE A 68 6.34 -10.30 5.69
N CYS A 69 7.46 -11.00 5.56
CA CYS A 69 7.75 -12.17 6.38
C CYS A 69 7.88 -11.82 7.86
N ALA A 70 8.61 -10.74 8.18
CA ALA A 70 8.76 -10.28 9.56
C ALA A 70 7.41 -9.87 10.19
N ALA A 71 6.55 -9.19 9.42
CA ALA A 71 5.21 -8.83 9.86
C ALA A 71 4.34 -10.08 10.11
N ASN A 72 4.40 -11.09 9.25
CA ASN A 72 3.57 -12.27 9.41
C ASN A 72 4.16 -13.34 10.35
N ASN A 73 5.36 -13.11 10.89
CA ASN A 73 6.16 -14.13 11.57
C ASN A 73 6.40 -15.39 10.71
N ASP A 74 6.57 -15.18 9.40
CA ASP A 74 6.83 -16.22 8.42
C ASP A 74 8.33 -16.40 8.17
N LEU A 75 8.71 -17.57 7.67
CA LEU A 75 10.07 -17.81 7.17
C LEU A 75 10.31 -17.00 5.89
N LEU A 76 11.50 -16.40 5.80
CA LEU A 76 11.93 -15.67 4.61
C LEU A 76 12.22 -16.66 3.46
N PRO A 77 11.71 -16.43 2.24
CA PRO A 77 12.06 -17.24 1.08
C PRO A 77 13.57 -17.23 0.80
N GLN A 78 14.07 -18.34 0.26
CA GLN A 78 15.51 -18.51 0.01
C GLN A 78 16.09 -17.39 -0.87
N TRP A 79 15.43 -17.02 -1.97
CA TRP A 79 15.89 -15.94 -2.85
C TRP A 79 16.05 -14.61 -2.11
N ALA A 80 15.12 -14.29 -1.21
CA ALA A 80 15.11 -13.03 -0.47
C ALA A 80 16.18 -13.05 0.62
N ALA A 81 16.36 -14.19 1.31
CA ALA A 81 17.40 -14.38 2.30
C ALA A 81 18.80 -14.24 1.69
N GLU A 82 19.06 -14.94 0.58
CA GLU A 82 20.33 -14.86 -0.14
C GLU A 82 20.61 -13.46 -0.68
N ALA A 83 19.60 -12.81 -1.27
CA ALA A 83 19.73 -11.45 -1.76
C ALA A 83 20.00 -10.44 -0.64
N PHE A 84 19.31 -10.57 0.50
CA PHE A 84 19.53 -9.72 1.66
C PHE A 84 20.95 -9.88 2.22
N VAL A 85 21.40 -11.12 2.44
CA VAL A 85 22.76 -11.41 2.95
C VAL A 85 23.81 -10.87 1.98
N LYS A 86 23.64 -11.08 0.67
CA LYS A 86 24.57 -10.56 -0.35
C LYS A 86 24.64 -9.03 -0.33
N ALA A 87 23.52 -8.34 -0.20
CA ALA A 87 23.46 -6.90 -0.11
C ALA A 87 24.09 -6.38 1.19
N TYR A 88 23.79 -7.02 2.32
CA TYR A 88 24.39 -6.73 3.62
C TYR A 88 25.92 -6.85 3.59
N GLU A 89 26.42 -7.98 3.08
CA GLU A 89 27.86 -8.24 2.93
C GLU A 89 28.53 -7.25 1.98
N SER A 90 27.83 -6.79 0.94
CA SER A 90 28.36 -5.77 0.04
C SER A 90 28.60 -4.44 0.74
N VAL A 91 27.70 -4.04 1.65
CA VAL A 91 27.90 -2.86 2.49
C VAL A 91 29.01 -3.09 3.52
N ARG A 92 28.95 -4.22 4.25
CA ARG A 92 29.92 -4.57 5.31
C ARG A 92 31.35 -4.66 4.81
N LEU A 93 31.55 -5.18 3.60
CA LEU A 93 32.85 -5.33 2.96
C LEU A 93 33.23 -4.09 2.10
N HIS A 94 32.50 -2.98 2.23
CA HIS A 94 32.76 -1.72 1.52
C HIS A 94 32.76 -1.86 -0.02
N LYS A 95 32.02 -2.82 -0.57
CA LYS A 95 31.86 -3.01 -2.03
C LYS A 95 30.89 -1.99 -2.65
N VAL A 96 30.03 -1.41 -1.82
CA VAL A 96 29.10 -0.33 -2.18
C VAL A 96 29.15 0.76 -1.12
N ALA A 97 28.87 2.01 -1.52
CA ALA A 97 29.04 3.17 -0.66
C ALA A 97 27.84 3.42 0.27
N SER A 98 26.67 2.86 -0.04
CA SER A 98 25.44 3.10 0.71
C SER A 98 24.45 1.95 0.65
N TRP A 99 23.50 1.95 1.59
CA TRP A 99 22.34 1.04 1.54
C TRP A 99 21.46 1.28 0.32
N ASP A 100 21.39 2.52 -0.17
CA ASP A 100 20.68 2.87 -1.42
C ASP A 100 21.30 2.18 -2.64
N ASP A 101 22.63 2.00 -2.67
CA ASP A 101 23.30 1.26 -3.75
C ASP A 101 23.06 -0.26 -3.65
N ALA A 102 22.95 -0.75 -2.41
CA ALA A 102 22.73 -2.15 -2.10
C ALA A 102 21.29 -2.61 -2.41
N PHE A 103 20.28 -1.82 -2.02
CA PHE A 103 18.86 -2.19 -2.12
C PHE A 103 18.06 -1.32 -3.10
N GLY A 104 18.66 -0.27 -3.67
CA GLY A 104 17.96 0.74 -4.44
C GLY A 104 17.35 1.82 -3.56
N ARG A 105 17.14 3.01 -4.13
CA ARG A 105 16.52 4.13 -3.41
C ARG A 105 15.04 3.87 -3.19
N PRO A 106 14.51 4.04 -1.95
CA PRO A 106 13.09 3.82 -1.68
C PRO A 106 12.20 4.80 -2.45
N HIS A 107 12.68 6.02 -2.70
CA HIS A 107 11.98 7.03 -3.50
C HIS A 107 12.91 7.59 -4.59
N PRO A 108 12.38 7.92 -5.78
CA PRO A 108 13.14 8.62 -6.81
C PRO A 108 13.77 9.92 -6.31
N LYS A 109 14.91 10.29 -6.87
CA LYS A 109 15.53 11.59 -6.60
C LYS A 109 14.55 12.72 -6.96
N GLY A 110 14.42 13.72 -6.09
CA GLY A 110 13.47 14.83 -6.27
C GLY A 110 12.08 14.57 -5.70
N THR A 111 11.86 13.42 -5.04
CA THR A 111 10.59 13.17 -4.35
C THR A 111 10.43 14.11 -3.15
N HIS A 112 9.38 14.93 -3.15
CA HIS A 112 9.03 15.80 -2.03
C HIS A 112 8.34 14.99 -0.92
N LEU A 113 9.12 14.44 0.02
CA LEU A 113 8.61 13.55 1.09
C LEU A 113 7.46 14.17 1.90
N ALA A 114 7.50 15.47 2.19
CA ALA A 114 6.41 16.16 2.89
C ALA A 114 5.10 16.13 2.10
N SER A 115 5.16 16.32 0.78
CA SER A 115 4.01 16.23 -0.11
C SER A 115 3.47 14.81 -0.17
N MET A 116 4.36 13.80 -0.27
CA MET A 116 3.96 12.38 -0.26
C MET A 116 3.27 11.99 1.05
N ARG A 117 3.80 12.42 2.21
CA ARG A 117 3.18 12.19 3.52
C ARG A 117 1.79 12.82 3.59
N LYS A 118 1.66 14.09 3.22
CA LYS A 118 0.37 14.79 3.19
C LYS A 118 -0.62 14.11 2.25
N ARG A 119 -0.18 13.70 1.05
CA ARG A 119 -1.01 12.97 0.09
C ARG A 119 -1.49 11.65 0.67
N ARG A 120 -0.62 10.90 1.35
CA ARG A 120 -0.95 9.62 1.99
C ARG A 120 -2.01 9.78 3.08
N GLU A 121 -1.83 10.75 3.97
CA GLU A 121 -2.79 11.06 5.04
C GLU A 121 -4.16 11.46 4.47
N LEU A 122 -4.17 12.42 3.54
CA LEU A 122 -5.41 12.91 2.92
C LEU A 122 -6.15 11.81 2.16
N ARG A 123 -5.42 10.90 1.51
CA ARG A 123 -6.00 9.79 0.75
C ARG A 123 -6.91 8.93 1.63
N GLY A 124 -6.43 8.52 2.79
CA GLY A 124 -7.22 7.73 3.76
C GLY A 124 -8.43 8.51 4.26
N ARG A 125 -8.23 9.75 4.70
CA ARG A 125 -9.29 10.62 5.24
C ARG A 125 -10.40 10.88 4.23
N VAL A 126 -10.05 11.21 2.98
CA VAL A 126 -11.01 11.40 1.87
C VAL A 126 -11.78 10.11 1.61
N PHE A 127 -11.09 8.97 1.50
CA PHE A 127 -11.75 7.70 1.22
C PHE A 127 -12.74 7.31 2.32
N THR A 128 -12.35 7.46 3.59
CA THR A 128 -13.23 7.19 4.74
C THR A 128 -14.44 8.13 4.75
N ALA A 129 -14.23 9.44 4.59
CA ALA A 129 -15.30 10.43 4.63
C ALA A 129 -16.33 10.24 3.49
N VAL A 130 -15.86 10.04 2.26
CA VAL A 130 -16.75 9.81 1.10
C VAL A 130 -17.56 8.52 1.26
N ASN A 131 -16.93 7.44 1.73
CA ASN A 131 -17.66 6.18 1.96
C ASN A 131 -18.65 6.26 3.13
N ALA A 132 -18.33 6.99 4.20
CA ALA A 132 -19.27 7.24 5.30
C ALA A 132 -20.52 7.97 4.78
N ALA A 133 -20.33 9.10 4.08
CA ALA A 133 -21.42 9.85 3.48
C ALA A 133 -22.25 9.04 2.47
N SER A 134 -21.60 8.18 1.67
CA SER A 134 -22.26 7.28 0.73
C SER A 134 -23.11 6.21 1.43
N ARG A 135 -22.64 5.68 2.57
CA ARG A 135 -23.42 4.75 3.42
C ARG A 135 -24.70 5.42 3.94
N ASP A 136 -24.60 6.70 4.30
CA ASP A 136 -25.72 7.54 4.72
C ASP A 136 -26.66 7.94 3.55
N GLY A 137 -26.37 7.47 2.33
CA GLY A 137 -27.24 7.63 1.16
C GLY A 137 -26.94 8.86 0.30
N ARG A 138 -25.89 9.62 0.61
CA ARG A 138 -25.45 10.72 -0.25
C ARG A 138 -24.86 10.17 -1.56
N PRO A 139 -25.23 10.71 -2.73
CA PRO A 139 -24.61 10.31 -3.99
C PRO A 139 -23.13 10.69 -4.03
N ILE A 140 -22.29 9.83 -4.61
CA ILE A 140 -20.88 10.16 -4.87
C ILE A 140 -20.83 11.00 -6.15
N ASP A 141 -20.87 12.31 -5.98
CA ASP A 141 -20.86 13.30 -7.05
C ASP A 141 -19.97 14.50 -6.72
N ALA A 142 -19.99 15.52 -7.59
CA ALA A 142 -19.19 16.73 -7.42
C ALA A 142 -19.51 17.48 -6.12
N GLY A 143 -20.77 17.49 -5.68
CA GLY A 143 -21.17 18.18 -4.46
C GLY A 143 -20.62 17.46 -3.22
N LEU A 144 -20.65 16.13 -3.19
CA LEU A 144 -20.04 15.39 -2.09
C LEU A 144 -18.53 15.64 -1.97
N PHE A 145 -17.80 15.70 -3.09
CA PHE A 145 -16.36 15.98 -3.05
C PHE A 145 -16.04 17.42 -2.65
N GLU A 146 -16.94 18.36 -2.92
CA GLU A 146 -16.80 19.74 -2.50
C GLU A 146 -16.93 19.85 -0.97
N ASP A 147 -17.98 19.26 -0.39
CA ASP A 147 -18.18 19.21 1.06
C ASP A 147 -17.01 18.52 1.79
N VAL A 148 -16.59 17.34 1.31
CA VAL A 148 -15.45 16.61 1.91
C VAL A 148 -14.15 17.40 1.74
N GLY A 149 -13.99 18.07 0.60
CA GLY A 149 -12.85 18.95 0.36
C GLY A 149 -12.79 20.08 1.38
N GLU A 150 -13.89 20.79 1.58
CA GLU A 150 -14.01 21.87 2.57
C GLU A 150 -13.69 21.39 3.99
N GLN A 151 -14.28 20.27 4.41
CA GLN A 151 -14.02 19.67 5.73
C GLN A 151 -12.54 19.32 5.96
N LEU A 152 -11.84 18.93 4.91
CA LEU A 152 -10.43 18.53 4.97
C LEU A 152 -9.46 19.65 4.56
N GLY A 153 -9.96 20.85 4.24
CA GLY A 153 -9.16 21.99 3.81
C GLY A 153 -8.45 21.77 2.47
N ILE A 154 -9.08 21.03 1.54
CA ILE A 154 -8.56 20.76 0.19
C ILE A 154 -9.60 21.07 -0.89
N GLY A 155 -9.15 21.30 -2.12
CA GLY A 155 -10.07 21.55 -3.23
C GLY A 155 -10.81 20.28 -3.67
N LYS A 156 -12.04 20.45 -4.18
CA LYS A 156 -12.89 19.39 -4.76
C LYS A 156 -12.13 18.45 -5.70
N THR A 157 -11.33 19.01 -6.62
CA THR A 157 -10.57 18.22 -7.61
C THR A 157 -9.62 17.24 -6.93
N LEU A 158 -8.86 17.71 -5.93
CA LEU A 158 -7.93 16.86 -5.19
C LEU A 158 -8.68 15.79 -4.37
N ALA A 159 -9.82 16.13 -3.76
CA ALA A 159 -10.64 15.16 -3.05
C ALA A 159 -11.15 14.05 -4.00
N SER A 160 -11.67 14.41 -5.17
CA SER A 160 -12.11 13.45 -6.18
C SER A 160 -10.97 12.55 -6.66
N GLU A 161 -9.82 13.13 -7.01
CA GLU A 161 -8.63 12.39 -7.43
C GLU A 161 -8.18 11.38 -6.38
N LEU A 162 -8.03 11.80 -5.12
CA LEU A 162 -7.61 10.92 -4.03
C LEU A 162 -8.60 9.79 -3.78
N PHE A 163 -9.91 10.07 -3.87
CA PHE A 163 -10.93 9.04 -3.74
C PHE A 163 -10.83 7.99 -4.85
N TYR A 164 -10.80 8.42 -6.12
CA TYR A 164 -10.78 7.51 -7.26
C TYR A 164 -9.47 6.75 -7.40
N GLU A 165 -8.33 7.38 -7.09
CA GLU A 165 -7.07 6.67 -6.95
C GLU A 165 -7.23 5.50 -5.99
N THR A 166 -7.63 5.76 -4.75
CA THR A 166 -7.77 4.72 -3.71
C THR A 166 -8.76 3.64 -4.11
N ARG A 167 -9.91 4.03 -4.67
CA ARG A 167 -10.96 3.10 -5.12
C ARG A 167 -10.47 2.19 -6.25
N ASN A 168 -9.72 2.73 -7.20
CA ASN A 168 -9.21 1.98 -8.34
C ASN A 168 -8.04 1.09 -7.95
N SER A 169 -7.24 1.51 -6.98
CA SER A 169 -6.19 0.70 -6.38
C SER A 169 -6.79 -0.51 -5.63
N MET A 170 -7.94 -0.35 -4.96
CA MET A 170 -8.57 -1.47 -4.24
C MET A 170 -9.06 -2.59 -5.18
N PRO A 171 -8.94 -3.86 -4.75
CA PRO A 171 -9.48 -4.99 -5.50
C PRO A 171 -11.00 -4.88 -5.58
N PHE A 172 -11.57 -5.35 -6.68
CA PHE A 172 -13.01 -5.21 -6.96
C PHE A 172 -13.89 -5.71 -5.80
N SER A 173 -13.49 -6.77 -5.11
CA SER A 173 -14.18 -7.34 -3.95
C SER A 173 -14.27 -6.41 -2.73
N LEU A 174 -13.35 -5.45 -2.59
CA LEU A 174 -13.34 -4.46 -1.51
C LEU A 174 -13.98 -3.13 -1.94
N ARG A 175 -14.37 -2.98 -3.21
CA ARG A 175 -15.06 -1.78 -3.68
C ARG A 175 -16.52 -1.83 -3.23
N VAL A 176 -16.97 -0.84 -2.47
CA VAL A 176 -18.39 -0.69 -2.14
C VAL A 176 -19.16 -0.51 -3.46
N PRO A 177 -20.10 -1.40 -3.81
CA PRO A 177 -20.87 -1.25 -5.03
C PRO A 177 -21.77 -0.01 -4.91
N PRO A 178 -21.87 0.83 -5.95
CA PRO A 178 -22.79 1.95 -5.92
C PRO A 178 -24.21 1.43 -5.70
N LYS A 179 -24.99 2.03 -4.79
CA LYS A 179 -26.41 1.70 -4.60
C LYS A 179 -27.11 1.83 -5.95
N ARG A 180 -27.64 0.73 -6.48
CA ARG A 180 -28.46 0.76 -7.70
C ARG A 180 -29.69 1.62 -7.43
N LYS A 181 -29.93 2.64 -8.26
CA LYS A 181 -31.18 3.40 -8.23
C LYS A 181 -32.32 2.39 -8.47
N LYS A 182 -33.30 2.36 -7.56
CA LYS A 182 -34.58 1.69 -7.78
C LYS A 182 -35.42 2.50 -8.76
#